data_AF-A0A4T0A4J9-F1
#
_entry.id   AF-A0A4T0A4J9-F1
#
_cell.length_a   1.000
_cell.length_b   1.000
_cell.length_c   1.000
_cell.angle_alpha   90.00
_cell.angle_beta   90.00
_cell.angle_gamma   90.00
#
_symmetry.space_group_name_H-M   'P 1'
#
loop_
_entity.id
_entity.type
_entity.pdbx_description
1 polymer ?
#
loop_
_entity_poly.entity_id
_entity_poly.type
_entity_poly.pdbx_seq_one_letter_code
_entity_poly.pdbx_strand_id
1 'polypeptide(L)'
;MGEHQHPLQSDSKRTERIKLKRDEIVKEHSELATEHHTVWHARSQDADPPCLRSLQDLKRVRLGNLRSQNHGSVLLVRAIEQPIQLGPLFPVMNVVEDITNDVSHMEIFFSSTSPPAAILTQGTVLAIKEPLYVMNHGKRVIRVVQPSNVKVLKPGHDMFPRVFAEVPPLVTKTGMVWAKEGNNALEMGEYSRSVDCFTSGLETHPKNDELRHVLYRSRATAAFHAGQYDLAMADALLSLSAPGNTLKSTDCTALRCAGDAAYQLREFSQARAIYQRLLSILPADIQGLGELRKIEARIHEETTGAYNFTALLEDQTLADHATFINRTEVQDSEGHGRGVFAKYDIVCGEIIFCEKAFTISHPPPQLSRDHHSISSTNYYGGCGKGVAALWLHTVQKLYANPSLARPILTAHASPSLDTISGITALGAV
;
A
#
# COMPACT_ATOMS: atom_id res chain seq x y z
N MET A 1 -12.53 31.60 55.40
CA MET A 1 -11.85 31.68 54.10
C MET A 1 -11.03 30.40 53.99
N GLY A 2 -11.51 29.31 53.41
CA GLY A 2 -11.95 29.16 52.02
C GLY A 2 -10.86 28.45 51.23
N GLU A 3 -10.36 27.31 51.74
CA GLU A 3 -9.30 26.53 51.09
C GLU A 3 -9.89 25.48 50.13
N HIS A 4 -9.29 25.42 48.95
CA HIS A 4 -9.70 24.69 47.76
C HIS A 4 -9.81 23.16 47.96
N GLN A 5 -11.03 22.66 48.12
CA GLN A 5 -11.39 21.25 47.80
C GLN A 5 -12.13 21.20 46.46
N HIS A 6 -11.42 21.30 45.34
CA HIS A 6 -12.04 21.18 44.00
C HIS A 6 -11.29 20.38 42.91
N PRO A 7 -10.03 19.89 43.03
CA PRO A 7 -9.42 19.13 41.92
C PRO A 7 -9.97 17.72 41.71
N LEU A 8 -10.30 16.99 42.79
CA LEU A 8 -10.60 15.55 42.73
C LEU A 8 -11.99 15.24 42.14
N GLN A 9 -12.99 16.09 42.39
CA GLN A 9 -14.34 15.90 41.83
C GLN A 9 -14.42 16.25 40.34
N SER A 10 -13.60 17.19 39.85
CA SER A 10 -13.58 17.54 38.42
C SER A 10 -12.94 16.43 37.57
N ASP A 11 -11.91 15.77 38.08
CA ASP A 11 -11.24 14.68 37.38
C ASP A 11 -12.08 13.40 37.34
N SER A 12 -12.84 13.10 38.40
CA SER A 12 -13.79 11.97 38.43
C SER A 12 -14.91 12.14 37.39
N LYS A 13 -15.57 13.32 37.36
CA LYS A 13 -16.63 13.62 36.37
C LYS A 13 -16.12 13.61 34.93
N ARG A 14 -14.89 14.08 34.70
CA ARG A 14 -14.25 14.04 33.38
C ARG A 14 -13.99 12.60 32.94
N THR A 15 -13.50 11.76 33.84
CA THR A 15 -13.21 10.35 33.56
C THR A 15 -14.48 9.57 33.23
N GLU A 16 -15.56 9.78 33.97
CA GLU A 16 -16.87 9.18 33.68
C GLU A 16 -17.42 9.62 32.31
N ARG A 17 -17.30 10.90 31.97
CA ARG A 17 -17.74 11.41 30.66
C ARG A 17 -16.95 10.79 29.50
N ILE A 18 -15.64 10.63 29.65
CA ILE A 18 -14.78 9.98 28.64
C ILE A 18 -15.20 8.51 28.48
N LYS A 19 -15.46 7.81 29.59
CA LYS A 19 -15.90 6.42 29.57
C LYS A 19 -17.26 6.24 28.87
N LEU A 20 -18.25 7.06 29.21
CA LEU A 20 -19.57 7.02 28.55
C LEU A 20 -19.47 7.24 27.03
N LYS A 21 -18.69 8.25 26.62
CA LYS A 21 -18.45 8.52 25.19
C LYS A 21 -17.74 7.35 24.50
N ARG A 22 -16.81 6.69 25.19
CA ARG A 22 -16.12 5.50 24.69
C ARG A 22 -17.09 4.35 24.46
N ASP A 23 -17.89 4.03 25.47
CA ASP A 23 -18.85 2.92 25.40
C ASP A 23 -19.89 3.16 24.28
N GLU A 24 -20.33 4.40 24.09
CA GLU A 24 -21.21 4.80 22.98
C GLU A 24 -20.56 4.56 21.61
N ILE A 25 -19.36 5.09 21.37
CA ILE A 25 -18.67 4.96 20.08
C ILE A 25 -18.34 3.50 19.75
N VAL A 26 -17.91 2.72 20.75
CA VAL A 26 -17.61 1.28 20.58
C VAL A 26 -18.88 0.51 20.25
N LYS A 27 -19.98 0.78 20.95
CA LYS A 27 -21.28 0.16 20.65
C LYS A 27 -21.72 0.46 19.21
N GLU A 28 -21.63 1.72 18.78
CA GLU A 28 -21.95 2.09 17.40
C GLU A 28 -21.08 1.36 16.38
N HIS A 29 -19.78 1.22 16.63
CA HIS A 29 -18.88 0.47 15.74
C HIS A 29 -19.28 -1.00 15.64
N SER A 30 -19.69 -1.61 16.75
CA SER A 30 -20.20 -2.99 16.75
C SER A 30 -21.51 -3.14 15.97
N GLU A 31 -22.40 -2.15 16.04
CA GLU A 31 -23.65 -2.13 15.27
C GLU A 31 -23.38 -1.99 13.77
N LEU A 32 -22.40 -1.15 13.37
CA LEU A 32 -21.96 -1.00 11.98
C LEU A 32 -21.48 -2.31 11.35
N ALA A 33 -20.87 -3.21 12.14
CA ALA A 33 -20.43 -4.51 11.65
C ALA A 33 -21.60 -5.41 11.20
N THR A 34 -22.80 -5.12 11.70
CA THR A 34 -24.04 -5.88 11.42
C THR A 34 -24.96 -5.16 10.43
N GLU A 35 -24.61 -3.96 9.99
CA GLU A 35 -25.46 -3.13 9.14
C GLU A 35 -25.25 -3.45 7.66
N HIS A 36 -26.31 -3.90 6.97
CA HIS A 36 -26.26 -4.29 5.56
C HIS A 36 -26.70 -3.17 4.59
N HIS A 37 -27.06 -1.98 5.09
CA HIS A 37 -27.84 -1.00 4.31
C HIS A 37 -27.26 0.42 4.26
N THR A 38 -26.15 0.72 4.94
CA THR A 38 -25.57 2.07 4.97
C THR A 38 -24.66 2.33 3.78
N VAL A 39 -25.11 3.20 2.88
CA VAL A 39 -24.28 3.78 1.82
C VAL A 39 -23.45 4.90 2.43
N TRP A 40 -22.16 4.66 2.61
CA TRP A 40 -21.23 5.68 3.11
C TRP A 40 -20.95 6.73 2.04
N HIS A 41 -21.57 7.89 2.21
CA HIS A 41 -21.36 9.05 1.37
C HIS A 41 -20.15 9.85 1.84
N ALA A 42 -18.98 9.66 1.24
CA ALA A 42 -17.89 10.60 1.42
C ALA A 42 -18.05 11.76 0.43
N ARG A 43 -18.87 12.74 0.81
CA ARG A 43 -18.87 14.06 0.14
C ARG A 43 -17.64 14.83 0.60
N SER A 44 -16.68 15.04 -0.30
CA SER A 44 -15.89 16.27 -0.30
C SER A 44 -15.83 16.77 -1.74
N GLN A 45 -16.35 17.97 -1.99
CA GLN A 45 -16.14 18.70 -3.24
C GLN A 45 -14.76 19.37 -3.27
N ASP A 46 -14.08 19.45 -2.13
CA ASP A 46 -12.79 20.10 -1.99
C ASP A 46 -11.66 19.07 -2.02
N ALA A 47 -10.69 19.30 -2.89
CA ALA A 47 -9.48 18.51 -2.96
C ALA A 47 -8.61 18.78 -1.73
N ASP A 48 -8.61 17.89 -0.75
CA ASP A 48 -7.67 17.94 0.37
C ASP A 48 -6.28 17.50 -0.10
N PRO A 49 -5.27 18.39 -0.17
CA PRO A 49 -3.96 18.05 -0.70
C PRO A 49 -3.18 17.10 0.25
N PRO A 50 -2.22 16.32 -0.26
CA PRO A 50 -1.35 15.50 0.58
C PRO A 50 -0.43 16.37 1.43
N CYS A 51 -0.17 15.93 2.67
CA CYS A 51 0.81 16.56 3.53
C CYS A 51 2.22 16.19 3.05
N LEU A 52 2.98 17.17 2.58
CA LEU A 52 4.35 16.99 2.08
C LEU A 52 5.44 17.10 3.16
N ARG A 53 5.10 17.59 4.36
CA ARG A 53 6.07 17.77 5.45
C ARG A 53 6.51 16.42 6.05
N SER A 54 7.73 16.35 6.57
CA SER A 54 8.14 15.17 7.33
C SER A 54 7.30 15.05 8.60
N LEU A 55 7.13 13.83 9.09
CA LEU A 55 6.42 13.56 10.34
C LEU A 55 7.03 14.30 11.55
N GLN A 56 8.34 14.50 11.55
CA GLN A 56 9.07 15.14 12.65
C GLN A 56 8.81 16.66 12.71
N ASP A 57 8.44 17.28 11.59
CA ASP A 57 8.21 18.73 11.49
C ASP A 57 6.78 19.12 11.89
N LEU A 58 5.92 18.14 12.18
CA LEU A 58 4.51 18.36 12.47
C LEU A 58 4.26 18.55 13.97
N LYS A 59 3.38 19.49 14.29
CA LYS A 59 2.98 19.77 15.67
C LYS A 59 2.01 18.71 16.17
N ARG A 60 2.32 18.06 17.29
CA ARG A 60 1.40 17.10 17.92
C ARG A 60 0.10 17.80 18.35
N VAL A 61 -1.04 17.18 18.00
CA VAL A 61 -2.38 17.61 18.41
C VAL A 61 -3.09 16.48 19.14
N ARG A 62 -4.08 16.82 19.97
CA ARG A 62 -4.95 15.89 20.68
C ARG A 62 -6.32 15.83 20.01
N LEU A 63 -7.01 14.71 20.17
CA LEU A 63 -8.32 14.49 19.58
C LEU A 63 -9.34 15.55 20.01
N GLY A 64 -9.38 15.87 21.31
CA GLY A 64 -10.26 16.91 21.86
C GLY A 64 -10.02 18.33 21.33
N ASN A 65 -8.87 18.58 20.68
CA ASN A 65 -8.50 19.89 20.12
C ASN A 65 -8.61 19.94 18.58
N LEU A 66 -9.05 18.86 17.93
CA LEU A 66 -9.17 18.84 16.47
C LEU A 66 -10.22 19.82 15.97
N ARG A 67 -9.84 20.57 14.95
CA ARG A 67 -10.73 21.35 14.09
C ARG A 67 -11.06 20.53 12.83
N SER A 68 -11.89 21.06 11.94
CA SER A 68 -12.22 20.36 10.69
C SER A 68 -10.99 20.09 9.82
N GLN A 69 -10.08 21.05 9.72
CA GLN A 69 -8.76 20.91 9.09
C GLN A 69 -7.66 21.26 10.10
N ASN A 70 -6.58 20.47 10.13
CA ASN A 70 -5.50 20.61 11.12
C ASN A 70 -4.13 20.64 10.44
N HIS A 71 -3.94 21.58 9.52
CA HIS A 71 -2.69 21.79 8.78
C HIS A 71 -1.45 21.89 9.69
N GLY A 72 -0.32 21.37 9.23
CA GLY A 72 0.94 21.35 9.98
C GLY A 72 0.91 20.55 11.29
N SER A 73 -0.11 19.71 11.52
CA SER A 73 -0.27 18.94 12.76
C SER A 73 -0.18 17.44 12.54
N VAL A 74 0.10 16.69 13.60
CA VAL A 74 0.08 15.22 13.61
C VAL A 74 -0.71 14.72 14.82
N LEU A 75 -1.62 13.79 14.58
CA LEU A 75 -2.38 13.09 15.62
C LEU A 75 -1.81 11.67 15.76
N LEU A 76 -1.59 11.24 17.00
CA LEU A 76 -1.11 9.90 17.32
C LEU A 76 -2.24 9.11 17.97
N VAL A 77 -2.62 7.99 17.38
CA VAL A 77 -3.75 7.17 17.82
C VAL A 77 -3.42 5.68 17.82
N ARG A 78 -4.19 4.89 18.57
CA ARG A 78 -4.18 3.43 18.56
C ARG A 78 -5.56 2.91 18.15
N ALA A 79 -5.62 1.94 17.24
CA ALA A 79 -6.86 1.22 16.91
C ALA A 79 -7.28 0.33 18.09
N ILE A 80 -8.55 0.38 18.51
CA ILE A 80 -9.01 -0.31 19.72
C ILE A 80 -10.07 -1.39 19.47
N GLU A 81 -10.75 -1.37 18.32
CA GLU A 81 -11.74 -2.40 17.95
C GLU A 81 -11.23 -3.27 16.79
N GLN A 82 -12.07 -4.20 16.33
CA GLN A 82 -11.81 -4.95 15.10
C GLN A 82 -12.09 -4.08 13.87
N PRO A 83 -11.22 -4.10 12.83
CA PRO A 83 -11.42 -3.31 11.63
C PRO A 83 -12.65 -3.81 10.85
N ILE A 84 -13.43 -2.87 10.31
CA ILE A 84 -14.57 -3.15 9.44
C ILE A 84 -14.25 -2.64 8.03
N GLN A 85 -14.45 -3.48 7.03
CA GLN A 85 -14.38 -3.08 5.62
C GLN A 85 -15.55 -3.73 4.88
N LEU A 86 -16.56 -2.92 4.54
CA LEU A 86 -17.80 -3.40 3.90
C LEU A 86 -17.62 -3.80 2.43
N GLY A 87 -16.46 -3.48 1.83
CA GLY A 87 -16.06 -3.95 0.51
C GLY A 87 -14.78 -3.28 0.01
N PRO A 88 -14.23 -3.71 -1.14
CA PRO A 88 -12.92 -3.25 -1.64
C PRO A 88 -12.83 -1.75 -1.92
N LEU A 89 -13.96 -1.10 -2.23
CA LEU A 89 -14.05 0.34 -2.52
C LEU A 89 -14.56 1.18 -1.34
N PHE A 90 -14.74 0.56 -0.18
CA PHE A 90 -15.13 1.24 1.05
C PHE A 90 -13.89 1.46 1.93
N PRO A 91 -13.89 2.53 2.74
CA PRO A 91 -12.80 2.76 3.68
C PRO A 91 -12.70 1.59 4.68
N VAL A 92 -11.48 1.35 5.14
CA VAL A 92 -11.26 0.55 6.36
C VAL A 92 -11.63 1.43 7.55
N MET A 93 -12.51 0.94 8.41
CA MET A 93 -13.07 1.67 9.54
C MET A 93 -12.67 1.02 10.85
N ASN A 94 -12.41 1.85 11.87
CA ASN A 94 -12.20 1.40 13.24
C ASN A 94 -12.47 2.54 14.21
N VAL A 95 -12.59 2.23 15.50
CA VAL A 95 -12.47 3.20 16.58
C VAL A 95 -11.00 3.34 16.95
N VAL A 96 -10.56 4.57 17.12
CA VAL A 96 -9.20 4.88 17.57
C VAL A 96 -9.23 5.72 18.84
N GLU A 97 -8.22 5.52 19.67
CA GLU A 97 -7.98 6.32 20.88
C GLU A 97 -6.69 7.12 20.75
N ASP A 98 -6.70 8.35 21.26
CA ASP A 98 -5.49 9.18 21.34
C ASP A 98 -4.75 8.99 22.68
N ILE A 99 -3.61 9.65 22.82
CA ILE A 99 -2.76 9.57 24.03
C ILE A 99 -3.42 10.09 25.31
N THR A 100 -4.61 10.70 25.21
CA THR A 100 -5.41 11.21 26.33
C THR A 100 -6.64 10.36 26.62
N ASN A 101 -6.76 9.19 25.99
CA ASN A 101 -7.90 8.26 26.06
C ASN A 101 -9.19 8.81 25.44
N ASP A 102 -9.12 9.92 24.69
CA ASP A 102 -10.24 10.37 23.89
C ASP A 102 -10.39 9.44 22.68
N VAL A 103 -11.62 9.08 22.35
CA VAL A 103 -11.94 8.18 21.22
C VAL A 103 -12.72 8.87 20.11
N SER A 104 -12.52 8.37 18.89
CA SER A 104 -13.28 8.76 17.69
C SER A 104 -13.30 7.60 16.70
N HIS A 105 -14.36 7.56 15.88
CA HIS A 105 -14.35 6.78 14.66
C HIS A 105 -13.26 7.28 13.71
N MET A 106 -12.69 6.36 12.94
CA MET A 106 -11.70 6.62 11.91
C MET A 106 -12.06 5.88 10.61
N GLU A 107 -11.87 6.55 9.49
CA GLU A 107 -12.05 6.02 8.14
C GLU A 107 -10.76 6.22 7.33
N ILE A 108 -10.21 5.14 6.79
CA ILE A 108 -9.05 5.16 5.90
C ILE A 108 -9.47 4.67 4.50
N PHE A 109 -9.38 5.55 3.50
CA PHE A 109 -9.76 5.26 2.11
C PHE A 109 -8.66 4.54 1.30
N PHE A 110 -7.47 4.43 1.87
CA PHE A 110 -6.30 3.80 1.26
C PHE A 110 -5.56 2.94 2.29
N SER A 111 -5.30 1.67 1.98
CA SER A 111 -4.45 0.84 2.82
C SER A 111 -3.13 0.50 2.14
N SER A 112 -2.03 0.70 2.88
CA SER A 112 -0.69 0.26 2.50
C SER A 112 -0.37 -1.17 2.97
N THR A 113 -1.34 -1.88 3.57
CA THR A 113 -1.14 -3.23 4.10
C THR A 113 -1.89 -4.27 3.28
N SER A 114 -1.43 -5.52 3.37
CA SER A 114 -2.08 -6.70 2.81
C SER A 114 -2.31 -7.74 3.93
N PRO A 115 -3.56 -8.09 4.27
CA PRO A 115 -4.80 -7.53 3.70
C PRO A 115 -5.01 -6.04 4.07
N PRO A 116 -5.85 -5.29 3.34
CA PRO A 116 -6.10 -3.87 3.60
C PRO A 116 -6.54 -3.56 5.04
N ALA A 117 -7.34 -4.43 5.65
CA ALA A 117 -7.82 -4.27 7.02
C ALA A 117 -6.69 -4.26 8.07
N ALA A 118 -5.51 -4.80 7.75
CA ALA A 118 -4.40 -4.90 8.69
C ALA A 118 -3.87 -3.53 9.17
N ILE A 119 -4.06 -2.45 8.39
CA ILE A 119 -3.68 -1.09 8.79
C ILE A 119 -4.42 -0.59 10.03
N LEU A 120 -5.63 -1.11 10.29
CA LEU A 120 -6.45 -0.81 11.46
C LEU A 120 -6.66 -2.04 12.34
N THR A 121 -5.79 -3.05 12.32
CA THR A 121 -5.88 -4.14 13.32
C THR A 121 -5.75 -3.58 14.73
N GLN A 122 -6.54 -4.12 15.66
CA GLN A 122 -6.50 -3.73 17.07
C GLN A 122 -5.06 -3.68 17.61
N GLY A 123 -4.73 -2.61 18.32
CA GLY A 123 -3.39 -2.36 18.85
C GLY A 123 -2.46 -1.60 17.91
N THR A 124 -2.79 -1.49 16.62
CA THR A 124 -1.97 -0.75 15.65
C THR A 124 -1.92 0.74 16.01
N VAL A 125 -0.72 1.29 16.10
CA VAL A 125 -0.48 2.70 16.38
C VAL A 125 -0.22 3.45 15.08
N LEU A 126 -0.88 4.59 14.91
CA LEU A 126 -0.84 5.39 13.68
C LEU A 126 -0.42 6.83 13.99
N ALA A 127 0.37 7.40 13.09
CA ALA A 127 0.53 8.84 12.98
C ALA A 127 -0.29 9.34 11.79
N ILE A 128 -1.19 10.29 12.05
CA ILE A 128 -2.06 10.90 11.06
C ILE A 128 -1.61 12.34 10.85
N LYS A 129 -1.07 12.63 9.69
CA LYS A 129 -0.62 13.96 9.27
C LYS A 129 -1.82 14.76 8.81
N GLU A 130 -1.92 15.99 9.29
CA GLU A 130 -2.97 16.95 8.94
C GLU A 130 -4.37 16.32 8.99
N PRO A 131 -4.77 15.75 10.14
CA PRO A 131 -5.99 14.96 10.24
C PRO A 131 -7.22 15.78 9.85
N LEU A 132 -8.04 15.21 8.97
CA LEU A 132 -9.36 15.74 8.65
C LEU A 132 -10.38 15.22 9.66
N TYR A 133 -11.11 16.13 10.29
CA TYR A 133 -12.11 15.80 11.29
C TYR A 133 -13.49 16.28 10.83
N VAL A 134 -14.23 15.37 10.19
CA VAL A 134 -15.42 15.70 9.41
C VAL A 134 -16.68 15.17 10.08
N MET A 135 -17.81 15.81 9.79
CA MET A 135 -19.13 15.27 10.18
C MET A 135 -19.55 14.22 9.15
N ASN A 136 -19.87 13.02 9.62
CA ASN A 136 -20.43 11.93 8.82
C ASN A 136 -21.63 11.32 9.56
N HIS A 137 -22.81 11.30 8.93
CA HIS A 137 -24.07 10.82 9.54
C HIS A 137 -24.32 11.33 10.97
N GLY A 138 -24.10 12.62 11.22
CA GLY A 138 -24.32 13.25 12.53
C GLY A 138 -23.19 13.01 13.56
N LYS A 139 -22.13 12.29 13.19
CA LYS A 139 -21.00 11.95 14.06
C LYS A 139 -19.72 12.58 13.54
N ARG A 140 -18.77 12.86 14.43
CA ARG A 140 -17.44 13.33 14.02
C ARG A 140 -16.51 12.15 13.81
N VAL A 141 -15.84 12.12 12.66
CA VAL A 141 -14.98 11.03 12.23
C VAL A 141 -13.64 11.58 11.76
N ILE A 142 -12.54 10.90 12.12
CA ILE A 142 -11.22 11.18 11.56
C ILE A 142 -11.15 10.51 10.19
N ARG A 143 -10.96 11.28 9.14
CA ARG A 143 -10.91 10.76 7.78
C ARG A 143 -9.50 10.89 7.20
N VAL A 144 -8.99 9.81 6.62
CA VAL A 144 -7.73 9.81 5.88
C VAL A 144 -8.02 9.45 4.44
N VAL A 145 -7.89 10.45 3.56
CA VAL A 145 -8.11 10.31 2.12
C VAL A 145 -6.80 10.22 1.34
N GLN A 146 -5.74 10.89 1.83
CA GLN A 146 -4.43 10.87 1.20
C GLN A 146 -3.55 9.76 1.79
N PRO A 147 -2.95 8.90 0.94
CA PRO A 147 -2.14 7.77 1.38
C PRO A 147 -0.90 8.22 2.19
N SER A 148 -0.34 9.38 1.85
CA SER A 148 0.84 9.95 2.51
C SER A 148 0.54 10.51 3.90
N ASN A 149 -0.73 10.67 4.25
CA ASN A 149 -1.16 11.31 5.49
C ASN A 149 -1.32 10.33 6.64
N VAL A 150 -1.03 9.05 6.44
CA VAL A 150 -1.03 8.04 7.50
C VAL A 150 0.26 7.24 7.48
N LYS A 151 0.80 6.95 8.66
CA LYS A 151 1.92 6.04 8.84
C LYS A 151 1.65 5.11 10.01
N VAL A 152 1.86 3.81 9.80
CA VAL A 152 1.91 2.83 10.88
C VAL A 152 3.20 3.03 11.66
N LEU A 153 3.08 3.28 12.97
CA LEU A 153 4.21 3.45 13.86
C LEU A 153 4.53 2.12 14.55
N LYS A 154 5.78 1.67 14.40
CA LYS A 154 6.31 0.55 15.17
C LYS A 154 6.86 1.03 16.53
N PRO A 155 6.90 0.18 17.56
CA PRO A 155 7.38 0.55 18.90
C PRO A 155 8.77 1.22 18.94
N GLY A 156 9.65 0.89 17.98
CA GLY A 156 10.99 1.48 17.87
C GLY A 156 11.04 2.88 17.24
N HIS A 157 9.93 3.43 16.74
CA HIS A 157 9.91 4.73 16.08
C HIS A 157 9.91 5.88 17.12
N ASP A 158 10.69 6.95 16.90
CA ASP A 158 10.84 8.07 17.86
C ASP A 158 9.52 8.73 18.30
N MET A 159 8.54 8.77 17.39
CA MET A 159 7.20 9.32 17.66
C MET A 159 6.22 8.32 18.30
N PHE A 160 6.61 7.07 18.55
CA PHE A 160 5.73 6.09 19.15
C PHE A 160 5.36 6.50 20.60
N PRO A 161 4.07 6.69 20.93
CA PRO A 161 3.67 7.08 22.27
C PRO A 161 3.96 6.00 23.30
N ARG A 162 4.70 6.33 24.36
CA ARG A 162 4.98 5.42 25.48
C ARG A 162 3.72 4.89 26.17
N VAL A 163 2.64 5.67 26.16
CA VAL A 163 1.33 5.27 26.72
C VAL A 163 0.73 4.07 25.98
N PHE A 164 1.07 3.91 24.70
CA PHE A 164 0.63 2.76 23.89
C PHE A 164 1.66 1.65 23.83
N ALA A 165 2.84 1.84 24.43
CA ALA A 165 3.82 0.78 24.52
C ALA A 165 3.26 -0.31 25.42
N GLU A 166 3.16 -1.52 24.88
CA GLU A 166 3.01 -2.69 25.73
C GLU A 166 4.23 -2.78 26.64
N VAL A 167 4.02 -3.28 27.87
CA VAL A 167 5.14 -3.58 28.76
C VAL A 167 6.05 -4.53 27.99
N PRO A 168 7.32 -4.15 27.70
CA PRO A 168 8.20 -5.01 26.97
C PRO A 168 8.25 -6.36 27.68
N PRO A 169 8.07 -7.48 26.97
CA PRO A 169 8.18 -8.77 27.62
C PRO A 169 9.55 -8.84 28.31
N LEU A 170 9.57 -9.35 29.55
CA LEU A 170 10.79 -9.54 30.36
C LEU A 170 11.90 -10.26 29.57
N VAL A 171 11.50 -11.05 28.58
CA VAL A 171 12.38 -11.71 27.62
C VAL A 171 12.10 -11.15 26.23
N THR A 172 13.10 -10.49 25.64
CA THR A 172 13.06 -10.09 24.22
C THR A 172 12.96 -11.34 23.36
N LYS A 173 11.98 -11.36 22.44
CA LYS A 173 11.83 -12.47 21.48
C LYS A 173 13.12 -12.64 20.68
N THR A 174 13.58 -13.87 20.55
CA THR A 174 14.76 -14.19 19.71
C THR A 174 14.38 -14.17 18.23
N GLY A 175 15.36 -14.02 17.34
CA GLY A 175 15.12 -14.07 15.89
C GLY A 175 14.40 -15.36 15.43
N MET A 176 14.59 -16.49 16.12
CA MET A 176 13.87 -17.73 15.84
C MET A 176 12.37 -17.68 16.19
N VAL A 177 12.02 -17.02 17.30
CA VAL A 177 10.62 -16.84 17.69
C VAL A 177 9.91 -15.93 16.68
N TRP A 178 10.57 -14.85 16.27
CA TRP A 178 10.06 -13.98 15.19
C TRP A 178 9.90 -14.71 13.87
N ALA A 179 10.86 -15.56 13.48
CA ALA A 179 10.76 -16.38 12.28
C ALA A 179 9.53 -17.30 12.32
N LYS A 180 9.27 -17.95 13.47
CA LYS A 180 8.10 -18.81 13.64
C LYS A 180 6.78 -18.04 13.53
N GLU A 181 6.69 -16.87 14.18
CA GLU A 181 5.50 -16.02 14.08
C GLU A 181 5.29 -15.50 12.64
N GLY A 182 6.36 -15.13 11.95
CA GLY A 182 6.31 -14.71 10.55
C GLY A 182 5.84 -15.81 9.61
N ASN A 183 6.31 -17.06 9.81
CA ASN A 183 5.85 -18.22 9.04
C ASN A 183 4.37 -18.51 9.31
N ASN A 184 3.92 -18.48 10.57
CA ASN A 184 2.51 -18.65 10.90
C ASN A 184 1.65 -17.56 10.22
N ALA A 185 2.07 -16.30 10.25
CA ALA A 185 1.37 -15.22 9.57
C ALA A 185 1.32 -15.41 8.04
N LEU A 186 2.40 -15.95 7.45
CA LEU A 186 2.47 -16.28 6.03
C LEU A 186 1.44 -17.37 5.66
N GLU A 187 1.36 -18.43 6.46
CA GLU A 187 0.39 -19.53 6.29
C GLU A 187 -1.06 -19.04 6.41
N MET A 188 -1.31 -18.05 7.28
CA MET A 188 -2.63 -17.43 7.46
C MET A 188 -2.97 -16.38 6.38
N GLY A 189 -2.06 -16.08 5.45
CA GLY A 189 -2.25 -15.05 4.43
C GLY A 189 -2.11 -13.60 4.93
N GLU A 190 -1.61 -13.41 6.15
CA GLU A 190 -1.39 -12.10 6.78
C GLU A 190 -0.03 -11.52 6.34
N TYR A 191 0.13 -11.25 5.04
CA TYR A 191 1.43 -10.97 4.43
C TYR A 191 2.15 -9.74 5.02
N SER A 192 1.45 -8.63 5.30
CA SER A 192 2.09 -7.46 5.93
C SER A 192 2.59 -7.77 7.34
N ARG A 193 1.81 -8.53 8.13
CA ARG A 193 2.24 -8.96 9.46
C ARG A 193 3.43 -9.90 9.38
N SER A 194 3.44 -10.80 8.39
CA SER A 194 4.57 -11.70 8.14
C SER A 194 5.85 -10.92 7.81
N VAL A 195 5.77 -9.90 6.93
CA VAL A 195 6.88 -8.99 6.63
C VAL A 195 7.37 -8.26 7.89
N ASP A 196 6.45 -7.77 8.74
CA ASP A 196 6.79 -7.12 10.00
C ASP A 196 7.52 -8.06 10.96
N CYS A 197 7.00 -9.29 11.16
CA CYS A 197 7.63 -10.29 12.02
C CYS A 197 9.05 -10.63 11.56
N PHE A 198 9.26 -10.85 10.27
CA PHE A 198 10.61 -11.14 9.75
C PHE A 198 11.54 -9.92 9.84
N THR A 199 11.01 -8.71 9.67
CA THR A 199 11.76 -7.46 9.89
C THR A 199 12.22 -7.35 11.34
N SER A 200 11.33 -7.56 12.32
CA SER A 200 11.70 -7.59 13.73
C SER A 200 12.70 -8.72 14.04
N GLY A 201 12.59 -9.87 13.36
CA GLY A 201 13.58 -10.95 13.44
C GLY A 201 14.98 -10.51 12.97
N LEU A 202 15.07 -9.77 11.86
CA LEU A 202 16.33 -9.23 11.33
C LEU A 202 16.92 -8.13 12.23
N GLU A 203 16.06 -7.31 12.85
CA GLU A 203 16.46 -6.28 13.83
C GLU A 203 17.05 -6.87 15.11
N THR A 204 16.85 -8.17 15.39
CA THR A 204 17.59 -8.85 16.48
C THR A 204 19.08 -9.05 16.18
N HIS A 205 19.53 -8.65 14.99
CA HIS A 205 20.88 -8.84 14.46
C HIS A 205 21.39 -10.28 14.66
N PRO A 206 20.76 -11.28 14.02
CA PRO A 206 21.18 -12.68 14.15
C PRO A 206 22.65 -12.85 13.80
N LYS A 207 23.46 -13.32 14.78
CA LYS A 207 24.87 -13.67 14.58
C LYS A 207 25.04 -14.90 13.68
N ASN A 208 24.01 -15.74 13.63
CA ASN A 208 23.97 -16.91 12.75
C ASN A 208 23.56 -16.46 11.34
N ASP A 209 24.49 -16.56 10.39
CA ASP A 209 24.26 -16.25 8.98
C ASP A 209 23.12 -17.09 8.38
N GLU A 210 22.97 -18.35 8.77
CA GLU A 210 21.90 -19.22 8.28
C GLU A 210 20.52 -18.70 8.69
N LEU A 211 20.35 -18.32 9.95
CA LEU A 211 19.09 -17.71 10.42
C LEU A 211 18.83 -16.39 9.70
N ARG A 212 19.86 -15.58 9.47
CA ARG A 212 19.73 -14.33 8.71
C ARG A 212 19.26 -14.59 7.28
N HIS A 213 19.84 -15.56 6.58
CA HIS A 213 19.42 -15.95 5.23
C HIS A 213 17.99 -16.52 5.21
N VAL A 214 17.60 -17.31 6.22
CA VAL A 214 16.22 -17.79 6.35
C VAL A 214 15.24 -16.63 6.51
N LEU A 215 15.54 -15.68 7.40
CA LEU A 215 14.68 -14.51 7.62
C LEU A 215 14.53 -13.66 6.36
N TYR A 216 15.62 -13.37 5.65
CA TYR A 216 15.54 -12.64 4.36
C TYR A 216 14.71 -13.40 3.33
N ARG A 217 14.92 -14.71 3.18
CA ARG A 217 14.16 -15.52 2.22
C ARG A 217 12.67 -15.55 2.54
N SER A 218 12.31 -15.74 3.81
CA SER A 218 10.90 -15.76 4.21
C SER A 218 10.26 -14.37 4.08
N ARG A 219 11.00 -13.30 4.40
CA ARG A 219 10.52 -11.92 4.17
C ARG A 219 10.33 -11.63 2.69
N ALA A 220 11.22 -12.12 1.82
CA ALA A 220 11.07 -12.00 0.38
C ALA A 220 9.78 -12.66 -0.12
N THR A 221 9.50 -13.89 0.32
CA THR A 221 8.25 -14.60 -0.02
C THR A 221 7.02 -13.83 0.48
N ALA A 222 7.02 -13.37 1.74
CA ALA A 222 5.91 -12.59 2.30
C ALA A 222 5.70 -11.26 1.55
N ALA A 223 6.79 -10.55 1.23
CA ALA A 223 6.77 -9.30 0.48
C ALA A 223 6.23 -9.52 -0.94
N PHE A 224 6.63 -10.60 -1.62
CA PHE A 224 6.13 -10.96 -2.94
C PHE A 224 4.62 -11.16 -2.93
N HIS A 225 4.09 -11.91 -1.96
CA HIS A 225 2.64 -12.11 -1.81
C HIS A 225 1.90 -10.83 -1.38
N ALA A 226 2.57 -9.90 -0.69
CA ALA A 226 2.04 -8.57 -0.39
C ALA A 226 2.11 -7.59 -1.58
N GLY A 227 2.64 -8.00 -2.74
CA GLY A 227 2.84 -7.14 -3.91
C GLY A 227 3.99 -6.13 -3.78
N GLN A 228 4.87 -6.31 -2.78
CA GLN A 228 6.06 -5.49 -2.51
C GLN A 228 7.29 -6.10 -3.23
N TYR A 229 7.28 -6.05 -4.56
CA TYR A 229 8.29 -6.69 -5.41
C TYR A 229 9.69 -6.08 -5.27
N ASP A 230 9.80 -4.76 -5.03
CA ASP A 230 11.08 -4.11 -4.74
C ASP A 230 11.76 -4.74 -3.52
N LEU A 231 11.01 -4.89 -2.41
CA LEU A 231 11.50 -5.51 -1.19
C LEU A 231 11.78 -7.00 -1.40
N ALA A 232 10.86 -7.71 -2.09
CA ALA A 232 11.00 -9.13 -2.36
C ALA A 232 12.27 -9.45 -3.15
N MET A 233 12.55 -8.69 -4.21
CA MET A 233 13.75 -8.86 -5.02
C MET A 233 15.02 -8.61 -4.19
N ALA A 234 15.06 -7.49 -3.45
CA ALA A 234 16.22 -7.13 -2.64
C ALA A 234 16.53 -8.20 -1.57
N ASP A 235 15.52 -8.62 -0.81
CA ASP A 235 15.69 -9.63 0.23
C ASP A 235 16.05 -11.00 -0.32
N ALA A 236 15.44 -11.41 -1.43
CA ALA A 236 15.75 -12.67 -2.08
C ALA A 236 17.23 -12.74 -2.48
N LEU A 237 17.76 -11.66 -3.08
CA LEU A 237 19.17 -11.56 -3.44
C LEU A 237 20.11 -11.52 -2.22
N LEU A 238 19.73 -10.82 -1.14
CA LEU A 238 20.46 -10.83 0.13
C LEU A 238 20.47 -12.19 0.82
N SER A 239 19.47 -13.03 0.55
CA SER A 239 19.37 -14.39 1.12
C SER A 239 20.27 -15.43 0.45
N LEU A 240 20.91 -15.09 -0.67
CA LEU A 240 21.78 -16.01 -1.41
C LEU A 240 23.06 -16.31 -0.65
N SER A 241 23.49 -17.56 -0.74
CA SER A 241 24.77 -18.00 -0.20
C SER A 241 25.95 -17.30 -0.89
N ALA A 242 27.06 -17.10 -0.16
CA ALA A 242 28.27 -16.49 -0.70
C ALA A 242 28.80 -17.25 -1.94
N PRO A 243 29.39 -16.55 -2.93
CA PRO A 243 29.97 -17.19 -4.10
C PRO A 243 31.05 -18.21 -3.70
N GLY A 244 30.94 -19.45 -4.17
CA GLY A 244 31.92 -20.52 -3.92
C GLY A 244 31.50 -21.57 -2.88
N ASN A 245 30.42 -21.36 -2.14
CA ASN A 245 29.77 -22.45 -1.41
C ASN A 245 28.98 -23.34 -2.38
N THR A 246 28.79 -24.62 -2.03
CA THR A 246 27.88 -25.50 -2.77
C THR A 246 26.49 -24.88 -2.75
N LEU A 247 26.04 -24.37 -3.91
CA LEU A 247 24.74 -23.71 -4.01
C LEU A 247 23.64 -24.67 -3.57
N LYS A 248 22.85 -24.21 -2.60
CA LYS A 248 21.81 -25.03 -1.96
C LYS A 248 20.51 -24.91 -2.76
N SER A 249 19.64 -25.91 -2.65
CA SER A 249 18.25 -25.83 -3.19
C SER A 249 17.54 -24.54 -2.76
N THR A 250 17.85 -24.03 -1.57
CA THR A 250 17.33 -22.76 -1.02
C THR A 250 17.77 -21.51 -1.80
N ASP A 251 18.92 -21.54 -2.47
CA ASP A 251 19.36 -20.46 -3.36
C ASP A 251 18.53 -20.45 -4.64
N CYS A 252 18.08 -21.61 -5.12
CA CYS A 252 17.19 -21.70 -6.27
C CYS A 252 15.82 -21.09 -5.99
N THR A 253 15.25 -21.34 -4.80
CA THR A 253 13.99 -20.69 -4.38
C THR A 253 14.13 -19.18 -4.30
N ALA A 254 15.24 -18.69 -3.76
CA ALA A 254 15.52 -17.26 -3.69
C ALA A 254 15.70 -16.64 -5.08
N LEU A 255 16.43 -17.30 -5.98
CA LEU A 255 16.59 -16.84 -7.38
C LEU A 255 15.26 -16.80 -8.13
N ARG A 256 14.37 -17.78 -7.94
CA ARG A 256 13.02 -17.75 -8.52
C ARG A 256 12.23 -16.54 -8.01
N CYS A 257 12.15 -16.35 -6.69
CA CYS A 257 11.45 -15.21 -6.11
C CYS A 257 12.01 -13.86 -6.60
N ALA A 258 13.34 -13.72 -6.69
CA ALA A 258 13.98 -12.52 -7.24
C ALA A 258 13.66 -12.31 -8.72
N GLY A 259 13.68 -13.38 -9.53
CA GLY A 259 13.36 -13.34 -10.95
C GLY A 259 11.90 -13.00 -11.21
N ASP A 260 10.99 -13.63 -10.47
CA ASP A 260 9.55 -13.33 -10.50
C ASP A 260 9.28 -11.87 -10.09
N ALA A 261 9.93 -11.40 -9.02
CA ALA A 261 9.80 -10.00 -8.59
C ALA A 261 10.31 -9.02 -9.65
N ALA A 262 11.48 -9.28 -10.25
CA ALA A 262 12.00 -8.49 -11.37
C ALA A 262 11.05 -8.49 -12.57
N TYR A 263 10.41 -9.63 -12.87
CA TYR A 263 9.41 -9.73 -13.92
C TYR A 263 8.18 -8.84 -13.63
N GLN A 264 7.67 -8.87 -12.40
CA GLN A 264 6.53 -8.03 -11.98
C GLN A 264 6.86 -6.53 -12.00
N LEU A 265 8.12 -6.18 -11.73
CA LEU A 265 8.66 -4.82 -11.87
C LEU A 265 8.91 -4.42 -13.34
N ARG A 266 8.73 -5.35 -14.29
CA ARG A 266 9.00 -5.18 -15.74
C ARG A 266 10.47 -4.99 -16.07
N GLU A 267 11.36 -5.37 -15.16
CA GLU A 267 12.81 -5.34 -15.35
C GLU A 267 13.27 -6.64 -16.05
N PHE A 268 12.79 -6.85 -17.29
CA PHE A 268 12.94 -8.14 -17.98
C PHE A 268 14.40 -8.53 -18.22
N SER A 269 15.28 -7.56 -18.48
CA SER A 269 16.72 -7.80 -18.62
C SER A 269 17.35 -8.33 -17.32
N GLN A 270 16.93 -7.81 -16.17
CA GLN A 270 17.38 -8.27 -14.86
C GLN A 270 16.79 -9.65 -14.53
N ALA A 271 15.49 -9.85 -14.80
CA ALA A 271 14.84 -11.15 -14.65
C ALA A 271 15.56 -12.23 -15.49
N ARG A 272 15.91 -11.93 -16.74
CA ARG A 272 16.68 -12.83 -17.62
C ARG A 272 18.00 -13.25 -16.98
N ALA A 273 18.79 -12.30 -16.48
CA ALA A 273 20.08 -12.60 -15.85
C ALA A 273 19.91 -13.50 -14.61
N ILE A 274 18.87 -13.26 -13.81
CA ILE A 274 18.56 -14.07 -12.61
C ILE A 274 18.15 -15.50 -13.01
N TYR A 275 17.28 -15.67 -14.01
CA TYR A 275 16.87 -17.00 -14.47
C TYR A 275 17.99 -17.75 -15.20
N GLN A 276 18.86 -17.07 -15.94
CA GLN A 276 20.07 -17.68 -16.49
C GLN A 276 20.99 -18.18 -15.37
N ARG A 277 21.14 -17.42 -14.28
CA ARG A 277 21.86 -17.88 -13.09
C ARG A 277 21.18 -19.08 -12.45
N LEU A 278 19.85 -19.09 -12.31
CA LEU A 278 19.08 -20.24 -11.80
C LEU A 278 19.35 -21.49 -12.65
N LEU A 279 19.25 -21.38 -13.97
CA LEU A 279 19.43 -22.48 -14.91
C LEU A 279 20.88 -22.95 -15.05
N SER A 280 21.86 -22.10 -14.73
CA SER A 280 23.25 -22.56 -14.60
C SER A 280 23.44 -23.54 -13.43
N ILE A 281 22.54 -23.49 -12.43
CA ILE A 281 22.55 -24.35 -11.24
C ILE A 281 21.68 -25.57 -11.46
N LEU A 282 20.48 -25.37 -12.02
CA LEU A 282 19.50 -26.41 -12.32
C LEU A 282 19.14 -26.38 -13.82
N PRO A 283 19.99 -26.93 -14.72
CA PRO A 283 19.77 -26.84 -16.17
C PRO A 283 18.48 -27.50 -16.67
N ALA A 284 17.97 -28.49 -15.93
CA ALA A 284 16.76 -29.24 -16.26
C ALA A 284 15.50 -28.73 -15.54
N ASP A 285 15.54 -27.54 -14.92
CA ASP A 285 14.36 -26.95 -14.28
C ASP A 285 13.34 -26.50 -15.32
N ILE A 286 12.30 -27.31 -15.52
CA ILE A 286 11.22 -27.05 -16.49
C ILE A 286 10.54 -25.71 -16.22
N GLN A 287 10.33 -25.36 -14.95
CA GLN A 287 9.69 -24.10 -14.58
C GLN A 287 10.60 -22.91 -14.93
N GLY A 288 11.88 -22.98 -14.53
CA GLY A 288 12.86 -21.96 -14.89
C GLY A 288 13.04 -21.76 -16.40
N LEU A 289 13.01 -22.85 -17.18
CA LEU A 289 13.05 -22.78 -18.65
C LEU A 289 11.78 -22.14 -19.23
N GLY A 290 10.62 -22.44 -18.66
CA GLY A 290 9.35 -21.82 -19.05
C GLY A 290 9.34 -20.31 -18.81
N GLU A 291 9.75 -19.87 -17.62
CA GLU A 291 9.84 -18.45 -17.28
C GLU A 291 10.89 -17.72 -18.11
N LEU A 292 12.05 -18.32 -18.36
CA LEU A 292 13.07 -17.71 -19.24
C LEU A 292 12.53 -17.48 -20.66
N ARG A 293 11.79 -18.43 -21.24
CA ARG A 293 11.15 -18.23 -22.55
C ARG A 293 10.13 -17.08 -22.54
N LYS A 294 9.34 -16.96 -21.48
CA LYS A 294 8.40 -15.83 -21.33
C LYS A 294 9.16 -14.50 -21.27
N ILE A 295 10.22 -14.43 -20.46
CA ILE A 295 11.09 -13.25 -20.35
C ILE A 295 11.70 -12.88 -21.71
N GLU A 296 12.21 -13.86 -22.46
CA GLU A 296 12.78 -13.64 -23.79
C GLU A 296 11.73 -13.10 -24.77
N ALA A 297 10.48 -13.58 -24.70
CA ALA A 297 9.38 -13.01 -25.47
C ALA A 297 9.11 -11.54 -25.10
N ARG A 298 9.11 -11.18 -23.80
CA ARG A 298 8.96 -9.79 -23.36
C ARG A 298 10.10 -8.89 -23.83
N ILE A 299 11.34 -9.37 -23.78
CA ILE A 299 12.50 -8.63 -24.30
C ILE A 299 12.39 -8.46 -25.82
N HIS A 300 11.94 -9.49 -26.55
CA HIS A 300 11.74 -9.40 -27.99
C HIS A 300 10.70 -8.33 -28.34
N GLU A 301 9.57 -8.29 -27.63
CA GLU A 301 8.56 -7.25 -27.76
C GLU A 301 9.10 -5.86 -27.44
N GLU A 302 9.77 -5.69 -26.29
CA GLU A 302 10.35 -4.42 -25.84
C GLU A 302 11.41 -3.88 -26.82
N THR A 303 12.16 -4.76 -27.47
CA THR A 303 13.24 -4.36 -28.38
C THR A 303 12.75 -4.10 -29.79
N THR A 304 11.84 -4.93 -30.31
CA THR A 304 11.46 -4.92 -31.73
C THR A 304 10.06 -4.35 -32.01
N GLY A 305 9.18 -4.34 -31.01
CA GLY A 305 7.77 -4.03 -31.19
C GLY A 305 7.00 -5.12 -31.94
N ALA A 306 7.56 -6.32 -32.07
CA ALA A 306 6.91 -7.46 -32.72
C ALA A 306 5.96 -8.15 -31.75
N TYR A 307 4.66 -7.90 -31.93
CA TYR A 307 3.59 -8.52 -31.16
C TYR A 307 2.76 -9.47 -32.01
N ASN A 308 2.29 -10.56 -31.40
CA ASN A 308 1.23 -11.36 -31.99
C ASN A 308 -0.13 -10.70 -31.70
N PHE A 309 -0.55 -9.79 -32.59
CA PHE A 309 -1.81 -9.06 -32.43
C PHE A 309 -3.04 -9.97 -32.38
N THR A 310 -3.01 -11.13 -33.06
CA THR A 310 -4.10 -12.10 -32.98
C THR A 310 -4.23 -12.66 -31.56
N ALA A 311 -3.12 -13.08 -30.96
CA ALA A 311 -3.10 -13.55 -29.58
C ALA A 311 -3.47 -12.45 -28.57
N LEU A 312 -3.04 -11.20 -28.81
CA LEU A 312 -3.42 -10.03 -28.00
C LEU A 312 -4.94 -9.78 -28.01
N LEU A 313 -5.61 -9.97 -29.14
CA LEU A 313 -7.06 -9.78 -29.25
C LEU A 313 -7.87 -10.89 -28.55
N GLU A 314 -7.27 -12.08 -28.43
CA GLU A 314 -7.86 -13.22 -27.71
C GLU A 314 -7.68 -13.08 -26.18
N ASP A 315 -6.59 -12.47 -25.71
CA ASP A 315 -6.32 -12.21 -24.28
C ASP A 315 -6.89 -10.85 -23.82
N GLN A 316 -8.22 -10.80 -23.65
CA GLN A 316 -8.93 -9.55 -23.33
C GLN A 316 -8.85 -9.12 -21.86
N THR A 317 -8.27 -9.93 -20.96
CA THR A 317 -8.40 -9.68 -19.51
C THR A 317 -7.09 -9.47 -18.79
N LEU A 318 -5.98 -10.09 -19.22
CA LEU A 318 -4.70 -10.00 -18.51
C LEU A 318 -3.50 -10.16 -19.48
N ALA A 319 -3.53 -9.38 -20.56
CA ALA A 319 -2.48 -9.32 -21.57
C ALA A 319 -1.08 -9.19 -20.96
N ASP A 320 -0.36 -10.31 -20.93
CA ASP A 320 1.00 -10.33 -20.44
C ASP A 320 1.96 -9.96 -21.57
N HIS A 321 2.11 -8.67 -21.89
CA HIS A 321 3.01 -8.17 -22.95
C HIS A 321 3.87 -7.01 -22.46
N ALA A 322 5.04 -6.80 -23.09
CA ALA A 322 5.97 -5.73 -22.74
C ALA A 322 5.61 -4.39 -23.41
N THR A 323 6.11 -3.30 -22.85
CA THR A 323 6.02 -1.96 -23.44
C THR A 323 7.09 -1.80 -24.53
N PHE A 324 6.71 -1.23 -25.67
CA PHE A 324 7.58 -0.78 -26.76
C PHE A 324 7.35 0.71 -27.03
N ILE A 325 8.31 1.55 -26.62
CA ILE A 325 8.29 3.01 -26.84
C ILE A 325 9.59 3.50 -27.52
N ASN A 326 10.34 2.59 -28.15
CA ASN A 326 11.68 2.87 -28.64
C ASN A 326 11.70 3.88 -29.78
N ARG A 327 10.58 4.02 -30.51
CA ARG A 327 10.44 4.95 -31.65
C ARG A 327 9.89 6.32 -31.26
N THR A 328 9.47 6.48 -30.01
CA THR A 328 8.88 7.72 -29.52
C THR A 328 9.72 8.34 -28.42
N GLU A 329 9.59 9.65 -28.27
CA GLU A 329 10.14 10.44 -27.18
C GLU A 329 9.13 11.47 -26.69
N VAL A 330 9.30 11.90 -25.45
CA VAL A 330 8.50 12.98 -24.88
C VAL A 330 9.28 14.28 -25.01
N GLN A 331 8.69 15.28 -25.67
CA GLN A 331 9.27 16.61 -25.83
C GLN A 331 8.23 17.70 -25.51
N ASP A 332 8.69 18.93 -25.27
CA ASP A 332 7.80 20.08 -25.18
C ASP A 332 7.26 20.46 -26.56
N SER A 333 5.97 20.79 -26.60
CA SER A 333 5.23 21.21 -27.78
C SER A 333 4.78 22.66 -27.60
N GLU A 334 4.96 23.48 -28.63
CA GLU A 334 4.57 24.88 -28.61
C GLU A 334 3.06 25.02 -28.38
N GLY A 335 2.69 25.66 -27.27
CA GLY A 335 1.29 25.91 -26.89
C GLY A 335 0.50 24.70 -26.36
N HIS A 336 1.08 23.49 -26.31
CA HIS A 336 0.35 22.26 -26.00
C HIS A 336 0.97 21.42 -24.85
N GLY A 337 1.95 21.97 -24.14
CA GLY A 337 2.63 21.26 -23.05
C GLY A 337 3.55 20.17 -23.58
N ARG A 338 3.61 19.00 -22.94
CA ARG A 338 4.44 17.87 -23.43
C ARG A 338 3.66 17.00 -24.40
N GLY A 339 4.30 16.64 -25.50
CA GLY A 339 3.79 15.72 -26.51
C GLY A 339 4.66 14.47 -26.66
N VAL A 340 4.10 13.45 -27.31
CA VAL A 340 4.83 12.27 -27.76
C VAL A 340 5.20 12.47 -29.23
N PHE A 341 6.49 12.46 -29.53
CA PHE A 341 7.07 12.70 -30.84
C PHE A 341 7.75 11.45 -31.37
N ALA A 342 7.80 11.30 -32.69
CA ALA A 342 8.60 10.25 -33.31
C ALA A 342 10.09 10.64 -33.27
N LYS A 343 10.96 9.71 -32.87
CA LYS A 343 12.43 9.89 -32.85
C LYS A 343 13.04 9.87 -34.25
N TYR A 344 12.35 9.26 -35.20
CA TYR A 344 12.76 9.06 -36.59
C TYR A 344 11.52 8.82 -37.46
N ASP A 345 11.68 8.89 -38.78
CA ASP A 345 10.62 8.62 -39.73
C ASP A 345 10.06 7.19 -39.54
N ILE A 346 8.75 7.08 -39.35
CA ILE A 346 8.05 5.80 -39.17
C ILE A 346 7.32 5.47 -40.47
N VAL A 347 7.61 4.32 -41.07
CA VAL A 347 6.99 3.92 -42.34
C VAL A 347 5.54 3.51 -42.09
N CYS A 348 4.66 3.81 -43.06
CA CYS A 348 3.27 3.38 -43.01
C CYS A 348 3.17 1.85 -42.83
N GLY A 349 2.43 1.41 -41.81
CA GLY A 349 2.28 0.01 -41.44
C GLY A 349 3.21 -0.48 -40.33
N GLU A 350 4.20 0.30 -39.91
CA GLU A 350 5.00 -0.01 -38.73
C GLU A 350 4.32 0.44 -37.43
N ILE A 351 4.66 -0.24 -36.33
CA ILE A 351 4.19 0.11 -35.00
C ILE A 351 4.83 1.42 -34.52
N ILE A 352 4.02 2.33 -33.98
CA ILE A 352 4.50 3.58 -33.39
C ILE A 352 4.98 3.33 -31.96
N PHE A 353 4.08 2.84 -31.11
CA PHE A 353 4.37 2.37 -29.76
C PHE A 353 3.31 1.35 -29.31
N CYS A 354 3.62 0.58 -28.27
CA CYS A 354 2.68 -0.25 -27.52
C CYS A 354 3.02 -0.11 -26.04
N GLU A 355 2.06 0.18 -25.17
CA GLU A 355 2.35 0.36 -23.75
C GLU A 355 1.47 -0.55 -22.89
N LYS A 356 2.10 -1.33 -22.01
CA LYS A 356 1.39 -2.13 -21.03
C LYS A 356 0.79 -1.22 -19.97
N ALA A 357 -0.54 -1.21 -19.86
CA ALA A 357 -1.26 -0.47 -18.82
C ALA A 357 -0.62 -0.67 -17.45
N PHE A 358 -0.41 0.42 -16.70
CA PHE A 358 0.25 0.37 -15.40
C PHE A 358 -0.56 -0.46 -14.38
N THR A 359 -1.86 -0.21 -14.35
CA THR A 359 -2.87 -0.89 -13.54
C THR A 359 -4.12 -1.05 -14.39
N ILE A 360 -4.88 -2.12 -14.17
CA ILE A 360 -6.15 -2.39 -14.84
C ILE A 360 -7.22 -2.58 -13.76
N SER A 361 -8.43 -2.11 -14.02
CA SER A 361 -9.60 -2.45 -13.22
C SER A 361 -10.67 -3.01 -14.14
N HIS A 362 -11.04 -4.26 -13.90
CA HIS A 362 -12.21 -4.86 -14.53
C HIS A 362 -13.41 -4.65 -13.62
N PRO A 363 -14.59 -4.27 -14.16
CA PRO A 363 -15.82 -4.39 -13.40
C PRO A 363 -15.99 -5.86 -12.98
N PRO A 364 -16.41 -6.14 -11.74
CA PRO A 364 -16.63 -7.52 -11.32
C PRO A 364 -17.59 -8.20 -12.30
N PRO A 365 -17.35 -9.48 -12.68
CA PRO A 365 -18.30 -10.23 -13.49
C PRO A 365 -19.65 -10.17 -12.78
N GLN A 366 -20.72 -9.83 -13.53
CA GLN A 366 -22.06 -9.57 -12.99
C GLN A 366 -22.60 -10.80 -12.24
N LEU A 367 -22.27 -10.91 -10.95
CA LEU A 367 -22.92 -11.81 -10.02
C LEU A 367 -24.22 -11.13 -9.58
N SER A 368 -25.32 -11.58 -10.21
CA SER A 368 -26.73 -11.38 -9.83
C SER A 368 -27.24 -9.93 -9.68
N ARG A 369 -28.50 -9.74 -10.10
CA ARG A 369 -29.30 -8.54 -9.86
C ARG A 369 -29.56 -8.38 -8.35
N ASP A 370 -28.61 -7.86 -7.60
CA ASP A 370 -28.91 -7.29 -6.30
C ASP A 370 -29.37 -5.84 -6.49
N HIS A 371 -30.64 -5.60 -6.14
CA HIS A 371 -31.35 -4.32 -6.25
C HIS A 371 -30.85 -3.23 -5.29
N HIS A 372 -29.63 -3.33 -4.77
CA HIS A 372 -29.02 -2.30 -3.97
C HIS A 372 -28.10 -1.46 -4.85
N SER A 373 -28.70 -0.46 -5.52
CA SER A 373 -27.92 0.58 -6.21
C SER A 373 -27.06 1.31 -5.18
N ILE A 374 -25.81 0.89 -5.05
CA ILE A 374 -24.79 1.67 -4.34
C ILE A 374 -24.69 3.00 -5.10
N SER A 375 -25.25 4.04 -4.51
CA SER A 375 -25.19 5.40 -5.04
C SER A 375 -23.73 5.75 -5.33
N SER A 376 -23.50 6.34 -6.49
CA SER A 376 -22.21 6.76 -7.03
C SER A 376 -21.61 7.94 -6.27
N THR A 377 -21.67 7.96 -4.94
CA THR A 377 -21.35 9.13 -4.10
C THR A 377 -20.48 8.74 -2.89
N ASN A 378 -19.57 7.77 -3.06
CA ASN A 378 -18.42 7.61 -2.15
C ASN A 378 -17.37 8.70 -2.43
N TYR A 379 -16.20 8.70 -1.78
CA TYR A 379 -15.15 9.71 -2.01
C TYR A 379 -14.72 9.76 -3.49
N TYR A 380 -14.85 8.62 -4.17
CA TYR A 380 -14.58 8.44 -5.59
C TYR A 380 -15.81 8.72 -6.50
N GLY A 381 -16.88 9.29 -5.92
CA GLY A 381 -18.24 9.38 -6.44
C GLY A 381 -18.49 10.38 -7.58
N GLY A 382 -17.47 10.65 -8.38
CA GLY A 382 -17.62 11.33 -9.66
C GLY A 382 -17.25 10.46 -10.85
N CYS A 383 -16.51 9.37 -10.63
CA CYS A 383 -15.74 8.70 -11.69
C CYS A 383 -16.19 7.26 -12.00
N GLY A 384 -17.21 6.74 -11.30
CA GLY A 384 -17.65 5.34 -11.44
C GLY A 384 -16.75 4.34 -10.69
N LYS A 385 -17.29 3.15 -10.39
CA LYS A 385 -16.60 2.12 -9.56
C LYS A 385 -15.25 1.66 -10.13
N GLY A 386 -15.14 1.55 -11.46
CA GLY A 386 -13.92 1.14 -12.13
C GLY A 386 -12.77 2.15 -11.97
N VAL A 387 -13.04 3.45 -12.10
CA VAL A 387 -12.01 4.48 -11.95
C VAL A 387 -11.54 4.58 -10.50
N ALA A 388 -12.46 4.42 -9.53
CA ALA A 388 -12.13 4.36 -8.12
C ALA A 388 -11.15 3.21 -7.79
N ALA A 389 -11.47 2.01 -8.30
CA ALA A 389 -10.62 0.83 -8.15
C ALA A 389 -9.26 1.02 -8.83
N LEU A 390 -9.25 1.56 -10.04
CA LEU A 390 -8.04 1.84 -10.81
C LEU A 390 -7.11 2.79 -10.03
N TRP A 391 -7.64 3.88 -9.49
CA TRP A 391 -6.89 4.83 -8.67
C TRP A 391 -6.30 4.13 -7.44
N LEU A 392 -7.11 3.41 -6.68
CA LEU A 392 -6.69 2.74 -5.45
C LEU A 392 -5.55 1.74 -5.72
N HIS A 393 -5.73 0.87 -6.72
CA HIS A 393 -4.72 -0.11 -7.11
C HIS A 393 -3.43 0.56 -7.61
N THR A 394 -3.54 1.67 -8.34
CA THR A 394 -2.38 2.43 -8.83
C THR A 394 -1.57 2.98 -7.66
N VAL A 395 -2.23 3.66 -6.71
CA VAL A 395 -1.56 4.19 -5.53
C VAL A 395 -0.94 3.06 -4.70
N GLN A 396 -1.66 1.95 -4.49
CA GLN A 396 -1.16 0.82 -3.72
C GLN A 396 0.09 0.22 -4.35
N LYS A 397 0.08 0.00 -5.67
CA LYS A 397 1.21 -0.51 -6.43
C LYS A 397 2.44 0.39 -6.31
N LEU A 398 2.25 1.71 -6.37
CA LEU A 398 3.31 2.71 -6.20
C LEU A 398 3.90 2.73 -4.79
N TYR A 399 3.05 2.61 -3.76
CA TYR A 399 3.51 2.55 -2.37
C TYR A 399 4.27 1.27 -2.07
N ALA A 400 3.81 0.14 -2.61
CA ALA A 400 4.46 -1.15 -2.44
C ALA A 400 5.76 -1.26 -3.26
N ASN A 401 5.89 -0.51 -4.36
CA ASN A 401 7.02 -0.57 -5.28
C ASN A 401 7.47 0.86 -5.68
N PRO A 402 8.24 1.54 -4.82
CA PRO A 402 8.75 2.89 -5.10
C PRO A 402 9.56 3.02 -6.39
N SER A 403 10.22 1.95 -6.87
CA SER A 403 10.98 1.96 -8.14
C SER A 403 10.09 2.31 -9.34
N LEU A 404 8.82 1.92 -9.30
CA LEU A 404 7.82 2.17 -10.34
C LEU A 404 7.27 3.60 -10.33
N ALA A 405 7.61 4.41 -9.33
CA ALA A 405 7.01 5.74 -9.16
C ALA A 405 7.50 6.76 -10.18
N ARG A 406 8.77 6.70 -10.55
CA ARG A 406 9.38 7.71 -11.42
C ARG A 406 8.65 7.86 -12.76
N PRO A 407 8.40 6.79 -13.56
CA PRO A 407 7.70 6.92 -14.84
C PRO A 407 6.34 7.60 -14.71
N ILE A 408 5.56 7.24 -13.69
CA ILE A 408 4.22 7.78 -13.44
C ILE A 408 4.27 9.25 -13.00
N LEU A 409 5.15 9.59 -12.06
CA LEU A 409 5.29 10.98 -11.59
C LEU A 409 5.81 11.90 -12.71
N THR A 410 6.69 11.38 -13.56
CA THR A 410 7.17 12.13 -14.73
C THR A 410 6.13 12.24 -15.84
N ALA A 411 5.03 11.48 -15.82
CA ALA A 411 3.97 11.61 -16.83
C ALA A 411 3.10 12.87 -16.65
N HIS A 412 3.10 13.49 -15.46
CA HIS A 412 2.31 14.69 -15.20
C HIS A 412 2.92 15.95 -15.82
N ALA A 413 2.27 16.49 -16.86
CA ALA A 413 2.69 17.68 -17.60
C ALA A 413 1.83 18.89 -17.21
N SER A 414 2.03 19.49 -16.02
CA SER A 414 1.48 20.83 -15.77
C SER A 414 2.57 21.87 -15.94
N PRO A 415 2.34 22.95 -16.70
CA PRO A 415 3.17 24.13 -16.62
C PRO A 415 2.99 24.73 -15.22
N SER A 416 4.11 25.02 -14.53
CA SER A 416 4.19 25.65 -13.20
C SER A 416 3.48 24.93 -12.03
N LEU A 417 4.28 24.24 -11.22
CA LEU A 417 3.97 23.89 -9.83
C LEU A 417 4.02 25.14 -8.93
N ASP A 418 3.07 26.05 -9.10
CA ASP A 418 2.74 27.07 -8.07
C ASP A 418 1.28 26.98 -7.59
N THR A 419 0.48 26.06 -8.12
CA THR A 419 -0.87 25.77 -7.62
C THR A 419 -1.16 24.28 -7.74
N ILE A 420 -0.88 23.54 -6.67
CA ILE A 420 -1.31 22.15 -6.51
C ILE A 420 -2.81 22.17 -6.18
N SER A 421 -3.63 22.11 -7.22
CA SER A 421 -5.04 21.74 -7.13
C SER A 421 -5.38 20.83 -8.30
N GLY A 422 -5.77 19.59 -8.00
CA GLY A 422 -6.47 18.72 -8.95
C GLY A 422 -5.63 17.62 -9.60
N ILE A 423 -5.37 16.53 -8.85
CA ILE A 423 -5.22 15.21 -9.48
C ILE A 423 -6.65 14.74 -9.81
N THR A 424 -7.19 15.23 -10.92
CA THR A 424 -8.48 14.84 -11.47
C THR A 424 -8.43 14.98 -13.00
N ALA A 425 -7.59 14.18 -13.63
CA ALA A 425 -7.69 13.88 -15.07
C ALA A 425 -6.85 12.64 -15.41
N LEU A 426 -7.32 11.46 -15.01
CA LEU A 426 -7.06 10.24 -15.78
C LEU A 426 -8.38 9.91 -16.48
N GLY A 427 -8.62 10.67 -17.54
CA GLY A 427 -9.70 10.45 -18.48
C GLY A 427 -9.28 9.41 -19.51
N ALA A 428 -10.21 8.49 -19.75
CA ALA A 428 -10.27 7.51 -20.83
C ALA A 428 -9.51 7.89 -22.11
N VAL A 429 -8.71 6.93 -22.59
CA VAL A 429 -8.68 6.53 -24.00
C VAL A 429 -9.03 5.05 -24.04
#